data_AF-A0A2N3BW19-F1
#
_entry.id   AF-A0A2N3BW19-F1
#
_cell.length_a   1.000
_cell.length_b   1.000
_cell.length_c   1.000
_cell.angle_alpha   90.00
_cell.angle_beta   90.00
_cell.angle_gamma   90.00
#
_symmetry.space_group_name_H-M   'P 1'
#
loop_
_entity.id
_entity.type
_entity.pdbx_description
1 polymer ?
#
loop_
_entity_poly.entity_id
_entity_poly.type
_entity_poly.pdbx_seq_one_letter_code
_entity_poly.pdbx_strand_id
1 'polypeptide(L)'
;MTARRGPDPARLAGLARIAALRKDAALAELARAGDARAVLLARLATLDALAEAGHATVRSAEDVTTLALCDARAGAIGAERGQVNLALARLTAAWLEARDRAALALGRDDVLRSLARKSADLAAVVRARRNG
;
A
#
# COMPACT_ATOMS: atom_id res chain seq x y z
N MET A 1 -48.28 3.01 -10.09
CA MET A 1 -47.35 2.28 -9.19
C MET A 1 -46.35 1.49 -10.03
N THR A 2 -45.18 2.06 -10.30
CA THR A 2 -44.09 1.35 -10.99
C THR A 2 -43.39 0.44 -9.99
N ALA A 3 -43.57 -0.88 -10.14
CA ALA A 3 -42.76 -1.85 -9.42
C ALA A 3 -41.29 -1.58 -9.74
N ARG A 4 -40.52 -1.06 -8.77
CA ARG A 4 -39.06 -0.99 -8.90
C ARG A 4 -38.56 -2.43 -9.08
N ARG A 5 -38.24 -2.80 -10.33
CA ARG A 5 -37.52 -4.04 -10.60
C ARG A 5 -36.22 -3.94 -9.81
N GLY A 6 -36.04 -4.84 -8.84
CA GLY A 6 -34.78 -4.99 -8.13
C GLY A 6 -33.63 -5.22 -9.12
N PRO A 7 -32.38 -4.92 -8.71
CA PRO A 7 -31.22 -5.16 -9.56
C PRO A 7 -31.14 -6.63 -9.99
N ASP A 8 -30.88 -6.85 -11.28
CA ASP A 8 -30.75 -8.18 -11.88
C ASP A 8 -29.63 -8.99 -11.16
N PRO A 9 -29.93 -10.17 -10.60
CA PRO A 9 -28.94 -11.02 -9.93
C PRO A 9 -27.71 -11.33 -10.78
N ALA A 10 -27.88 -11.53 -12.09
CA ALA A 10 -26.76 -11.82 -12.99
C ALA A 10 -25.81 -10.61 -13.11
N ARG A 11 -26.39 -9.41 -13.19
CA ARG A 11 -25.62 -8.15 -13.20
C ARG A 11 -24.89 -7.92 -11.87
N LEU A 12 -25.52 -8.20 -10.73
CA LEU A 12 -24.88 -8.09 -9.42
C LEU A 12 -23.73 -9.10 -9.25
N ALA A 13 -23.90 -10.33 -9.72
CA ALA A 13 -22.82 -11.32 -9.73
C ALA A 13 -21.65 -10.88 -10.62
N GLY A 14 -21.93 -10.29 -11.79
CA GLY A 14 -20.91 -9.69 -12.65
C GLY A 14 -20.13 -8.56 -11.97
N LEU A 15 -20.84 -7.64 -11.32
CA LEU A 15 -20.23 -6.54 -10.56
C LEU A 15 -19.40 -7.04 -9.37
N ALA A 16 -19.86 -8.07 -8.66
CA ALA A 16 -19.11 -8.68 -7.56
C ALA A 16 -17.77 -9.29 -8.05
N ARG A 17 -17.77 -9.96 -9.21
CA ARG A 17 -16.52 -10.47 -9.81
C ARG A 17 -15.55 -9.34 -10.18
N ILE A 18 -16.04 -8.26 -10.79
CA ILE A 18 -15.20 -7.10 -11.12
C ILE A 18 -14.65 -6.45 -9.84
N ALA A 19 -15.45 -6.35 -8.79
CA ALA A 19 -15.01 -5.80 -7.51
C ALA A 19 -13.93 -6.66 -6.84
N ALA A 20 -14.04 -7.98 -6.91
CA ALA A 20 -13.00 -8.90 -6.44
C ALA A 20 -11.67 -8.67 -7.18
N LEU A 21 -11.69 -8.60 -8.51
CA LEU A 21 -10.48 -8.32 -9.31
C LEU A 21 -9.86 -6.95 -8.96
N ARG A 22 -10.70 -5.93 -8.75
CA ARG A 22 -10.22 -4.59 -8.34
C ARG A 22 -9.62 -4.60 -6.94
N LYS A 23 -10.18 -5.37 -6.01
CA LYS A 23 -9.60 -5.58 -4.68
C LYS A 23 -8.23 -6.24 -4.79
N ASP A 24 -8.12 -7.32 -5.55
CA ASP A 24 -6.86 -8.04 -5.72
C ASP A 24 -5.77 -7.14 -6.33
N ALA A 25 -6.13 -6.35 -7.36
CA ALA A 25 -5.23 -5.36 -7.95
C ALA A 25 -4.80 -4.28 -6.93
N ALA A 26 -5.72 -3.76 -6.12
CA ALA A 26 -5.41 -2.75 -5.10
C ALA A 26 -4.51 -3.30 -3.99
N LEU A 27 -4.71 -4.56 -3.57
CA LEU A 27 -3.84 -5.22 -2.60
C LEU A 27 -2.44 -5.45 -3.16
N ALA A 28 -2.31 -5.83 -4.44
CA ALA A 28 -1.03 -5.96 -5.10
C ALA A 28 -0.29 -4.62 -5.25
N GLU A 29 -1.00 -3.52 -5.50
CA GLU A 29 -0.42 -2.17 -5.47
C GLU A 29 0.05 -1.78 -4.07
N LEU A 30 -0.75 -2.05 -3.03
CA LEU A 30 -0.37 -1.78 -1.64
C LEU A 30 0.90 -2.56 -1.24
N ALA A 31 0.98 -3.84 -1.61
CA ALA A 31 2.15 -4.67 -1.35
C ALA A 31 3.40 -4.09 -2.02
N ARG A 32 3.34 -3.79 -3.32
CA ARG A 32 4.46 -3.18 -4.06
C ARG A 32 4.93 -1.85 -3.46
N ALA A 33 3.99 -0.99 -3.05
CA ALA A 33 4.32 0.27 -2.38
C ALA A 33 4.98 0.04 -1.00
N GLY A 34 4.51 -0.97 -0.26
CA GLY A 34 5.10 -1.40 1.00
C GLY A 34 6.53 -1.91 0.84
N ASP A 35 6.78 -2.76 -0.15
CA ASP A 35 8.11 -3.32 -0.43
C ASP A 35 9.10 -2.22 -0.83
N ALA A 36 8.70 -1.31 -1.73
CA ALA A 36 9.54 -0.18 -2.14
C ALA A 36 9.92 0.71 -0.94
N ARG A 37 8.95 0.97 -0.04
CA ARG A 37 9.18 1.71 1.19
C ARG A 37 10.14 0.98 2.14
N ALA A 38 9.99 -0.34 2.29
CA ALA A 38 10.84 -1.16 3.14
C ALA A 38 12.31 -1.15 2.68
N VAL A 39 12.56 -1.19 1.37
CA VAL A 39 13.91 -1.08 0.79
C VAL A 39 14.58 0.24 1.19
N LEU A 40 13.87 1.37 1.09
CA LEU A 40 14.43 2.67 1.48
C LEU A 40 14.64 2.80 2.99
N LEU A 41 13.75 2.23 3.80
CA LEU A 41 13.95 2.17 5.25
C LEU A 41 15.21 1.38 5.63
N ALA A 42 15.43 0.23 4.99
CA ALA A 42 16.65 -0.56 5.20
C ALA A 42 17.90 0.21 4.76
N ARG A 43 17.85 0.91 3.62
CA ARG A 43 18.96 1.77 3.17
C ARG A 43 19.23 2.91 4.15
N LEU A 44 18.19 3.57 4.67
CA LEU A 44 18.34 4.63 5.66
C LEU A 44 18.99 4.10 6.94
N ALA A 45 18.57 2.94 7.44
CA ALA A 45 19.18 2.30 8.60
C ALA A 45 20.67 2.01 8.40
N THR A 46 21.06 1.54 7.20
CA THR A 46 22.48 1.37 6.84
C THR A 46 23.24 2.69 6.86
N LEU A 47 22.67 3.76 6.30
CA LEU A 47 23.30 5.08 6.30
C LEU A 47 23.44 5.67 7.71
N ASP A 48 22.44 5.45 8.57
CA ASP A 48 22.48 5.86 9.98
C ASP A 48 23.61 5.10 10.72
N ALA A 49 23.74 3.80 10.51
CA ALA A 49 24.82 3.00 11.09
C ALA A 49 26.22 3.46 10.60
N LEU A 50 26.34 3.80 9.32
CA LEU A 50 27.58 4.32 8.75
C LEU A 50 27.94 5.71 9.30
N ALA A 51 26.94 6.57 9.54
CA ALA A 51 27.15 7.88 10.16
C ALA A 51 27.67 7.73 11.60
N GLU A 52 27.05 6.85 12.40
CA GLU A 52 27.48 6.57 13.77
C GLU A 52 28.90 6.00 13.84
N ALA A 53 29.23 5.06 12.96
CA ALA A 53 30.59 4.54 12.84
C ALA A 53 31.60 5.64 12.47
N GLY A 54 31.23 6.55 11.54
CA GLY A 54 32.05 7.70 11.17
C GLY A 54 32.33 8.63 12.36
N HIS A 55 31.33 8.92 13.19
CA HIS A 55 31.51 9.74 14.39
C HIS A 55 32.45 9.11 15.43
N ALA A 56 32.47 7.78 15.54
CA ALA A 56 33.44 7.09 16.39
C ALA A 56 34.88 7.28 15.87
N THR A 57 35.08 7.16 14.55
CA THR A 57 36.38 7.36 13.91
C THR A 57 36.91 8.79 14.02
N VAL A 58 36.03 9.81 13.87
CA VAL A 58 36.42 11.23 14.05
C VAL A 58 36.94 11.48 15.45
N ARG A 59 36.29 10.91 16.48
CA ARG A 59 36.69 11.09 17.89
C ARG A 59 38.07 10.49 18.22
N SER A 60 38.54 9.52 17.43
CA SER A 60 39.84 8.89 17.59
C SER A 60 40.90 9.37 16.60
N ALA A 61 40.59 10.34 15.73
CA ALA A 61 41.51 10.83 14.72
C ALA A 61 42.58 11.73 15.37
N GLU A 62 43.86 11.41 15.15
CA GLU A 62 44.99 12.15 15.73
C GLU A 62 45.60 13.16 14.72
N ASP A 63 45.22 13.07 13.44
CA ASP A 63 45.79 13.90 12.37
C ASP A 63 44.72 14.60 11.50
N VAL A 64 45.14 15.72 10.90
CA VAL A 64 44.28 16.64 10.11
C VAL A 64 43.80 16.01 8.80
N THR A 65 44.57 15.12 8.19
CA THR A 65 44.19 14.45 6.94
C THR A 65 43.07 13.45 7.19
N THR A 66 43.16 12.67 8.26
CA THR A 66 42.12 11.74 8.71
C THR A 66 40.84 12.48 9.07
N LEU A 67 40.93 13.63 9.76
CA LEU A 67 39.78 14.49 10.05
C LEU A 67 39.09 14.98 8.77
N ALA A 68 39.85 15.52 7.81
CA ALA A 68 39.29 16.02 6.55
C ALA A 68 38.59 14.92 5.71
N LEU A 69 39.15 13.70 5.70
CA LEU A 69 38.52 12.55 5.05
C LEU A 69 37.22 12.13 5.75
N CYS A 70 37.20 12.15 7.08
CA CYS A 70 36.00 11.85 7.84
C CYS A 70 34.90 12.89 7.61
N ASP A 71 35.22 14.18 7.58
CA ASP A 71 34.27 15.26 7.29
C ASP A 71 33.68 15.13 5.88
N ALA A 72 34.52 14.89 4.87
CA ALA A 72 34.07 14.67 3.51
C ALA A 72 33.12 13.46 3.41
N ARG A 73 33.45 12.36 4.09
CA ARG A 73 32.59 11.17 4.17
C ARG A 73 31.27 11.45 4.89
N ALA A 74 31.30 12.17 6.01
CA ALA A 74 30.11 12.55 6.76
C ALA A 74 29.18 13.43 5.91
N GLY A 75 29.74 14.39 5.16
CA GLY A 75 29.00 15.22 4.21
C GLY A 75 28.32 14.40 3.11
N ALA A 76 29.04 13.44 2.52
CA ALA A 76 28.48 12.55 1.49
C ALA A 76 27.33 11.68 2.04
N ILE A 77 27.50 11.08 3.22
CA ILE A 77 26.46 10.29 3.89
C ILE A 77 25.24 11.17 4.20
N GLY A 78 25.46 12.39 4.71
CA GLY A 78 24.39 13.34 5.00
C GLY A 78 23.56 13.71 3.76
N ALA A 79 24.23 13.99 2.64
CA ALA A 79 23.57 14.28 1.37
C ALA A 79 22.72 13.10 0.87
N GLU A 80 23.26 11.88 0.95
CA GLU A 80 22.54 10.67 0.55
C GLU A 80 21.33 10.41 1.46
N ARG A 81 21.48 10.55 2.78
CA ARG A 81 20.36 10.45 3.74
C ARG A 81 19.25 11.44 3.41
N GLY A 82 19.61 12.67 3.04
CA GLY A 82 18.64 13.68 2.60
C GLY A 82 17.83 13.23 1.38
N GLN A 83 18.50 12.66 0.36
CA GLN A 83 17.85 12.13 -0.83
C GLN A 83 16.94 10.93 -0.50
N VAL A 84 17.41 9.99 0.32
CA VAL A 84 16.63 8.82 0.76
C VAL A 84 15.42 9.24 1.57
N ASN A 85 15.54 10.21 2.48
CA ASN A 85 14.42 10.74 3.27
C ASN A 85 13.34 11.38 2.40
N LEU A 86 13.74 12.17 1.38
CA LEU A 86 12.79 12.76 0.44
C LEU A 86 12.04 11.68 -0.35
N ALA A 87 12.76 10.67 -0.84
CA ALA A 87 12.17 9.54 -1.55
C ALA A 87 11.24 8.73 -0.63
N LEU A 88 11.63 8.50 0.62
CA LEU A 88 10.84 7.79 1.63
C LEU A 88 9.54 8.53 1.97
N ALA A 89 9.58 9.87 2.06
CA ALA A 89 8.38 10.67 2.27
C ALA A 89 7.37 10.48 1.13
N ARG A 90 7.84 10.53 -0.13
CA ARG A 90 7.01 10.28 -1.32
C ARG A 90 6.42 8.87 -1.33
N LEU A 91 7.23 7.85 -1.07
CA LEU A 91 6.76 6.47 -1.01
C LEU A 91 5.80 6.22 0.15
N THR A 92 6.00 6.90 1.28
CA THR A 92 5.08 6.80 2.42
C THR A 92 3.72 7.41 2.09
N ALA A 93 3.68 8.56 1.41
CA ALA A 93 2.43 9.13 0.90
C ALA A 93 1.74 8.17 -0.09
N ALA A 94 2.48 7.65 -1.08
CA ALA A 94 1.94 6.69 -2.05
C ALA A 94 1.43 5.39 -1.40
N TRP A 95 2.11 4.90 -0.36
CA TRP A 95 1.69 3.74 0.40
C TRP A 95 0.39 3.99 1.17
N LEU A 96 0.25 5.16 1.81
CA LEU A 96 -0.99 5.53 2.50
C LEU A 96 -2.17 5.63 1.51
N GLU A 97 -1.96 6.27 0.35
CA GLU A 97 -2.97 6.34 -0.70
C GLU A 97 -3.36 4.94 -1.23
N ALA A 98 -2.37 4.05 -1.43
CA ALA A 98 -2.63 2.68 -1.84
C ALA A 98 -3.41 1.91 -0.75
N ARG A 99 -3.12 2.16 0.53
CA ARG A 99 -3.83 1.54 1.67
C ARG A 99 -5.29 1.95 1.68
N ASP A 100 -5.57 3.23 1.50
CA ASP A 100 -6.94 3.75 1.48
C ASP A 100 -7.72 3.22 0.25
N ARG A 101 -7.08 3.14 -0.92
CA ARG A 101 -7.67 2.52 -2.11
C ARG A 101 -7.98 1.04 -1.90
N ALA A 102 -7.07 0.29 -1.26
CA ALA A 102 -7.30 -1.12 -0.93
C ALA A 102 -8.46 -1.30 0.05
N ALA A 103 -8.55 -0.46 1.10
CA ALA A 103 -9.65 -0.49 2.06
C ALA A 103 -11.01 -0.24 1.38
N LEU A 104 -11.08 0.76 0.49
CA LEU A 104 -12.29 1.03 -0.29
C LEU A 104 -12.65 -0.11 -1.25
N ALA A 105 -11.67 -0.73 -1.89
CA ALA A 105 -11.90 -1.86 -2.79
C ALA A 105 -12.42 -3.09 -2.03
N LEU A 106 -11.88 -3.35 -0.84
CA LEU A 106 -12.33 -4.42 0.05
C LEU A 106 -13.78 -4.19 0.49
N GLY A 107 -14.11 -3.00 0.99
CA GLY A 107 -15.48 -2.67 1.38
C GLY A 107 -16.48 -2.79 0.22
N ARG A 108 -16.10 -2.38 -1.00
CA ARG A 108 -16.94 -2.54 -2.19
C ARG A 108 -17.17 -4.00 -2.58
N ASP A 109 -16.12 -4.82 -2.53
CA ASP A 109 -16.20 -6.27 -2.79
C ASP A 109 -17.16 -6.94 -1.79
N ASP A 110 -17.04 -6.63 -0.50
CA ASP A 110 -17.91 -7.19 0.54
C ASP A 110 -19.38 -6.80 0.36
N VAL A 111 -19.65 -5.52 0.06
CA VAL A 111 -21.01 -5.03 -0.21
C VAL A 111 -21.59 -5.71 -1.45
N LEU A 112 -20.86 -5.76 -2.56
CA LEU A 112 -21.37 -6.36 -3.80
C LEU A 112 -21.57 -7.87 -3.68
N ARG A 113 -20.70 -8.58 -2.97
CA ARG A 113 -20.89 -10.01 -2.68
C ARG A 113 -22.12 -10.25 -1.81
N SER A 114 -22.32 -9.41 -0.79
CA SER A 114 -23.51 -9.45 0.07
C SER A 114 -24.79 -9.21 -0.73
N LEU A 115 -24.82 -8.18 -1.58
CA LEU A 115 -25.98 -7.88 -2.44
C LEU A 115 -26.24 -8.97 -3.47
N ALA A 116 -25.20 -9.51 -4.12
CA ALA A 116 -25.34 -10.60 -5.07
C ALA A 116 -25.99 -11.83 -4.42
N ARG A 117 -25.52 -12.25 -3.24
CA ARG A 117 -26.11 -13.37 -2.48
C ARG A 117 -27.59 -13.10 -2.16
N LYS A 118 -27.89 -11.98 -1.51
CA LYS A 118 -29.27 -11.61 -1.13
C LYS A 118 -30.21 -11.56 -2.34
N SER A 119 -29.73 -11.08 -3.49
CA SER A 119 -30.52 -11.03 -4.73
C SER A 119 -30.79 -12.42 -5.30
N ALA A 120 -29.82 -13.33 -5.22
CA ALA A 120 -29.97 -14.70 -5.69
C ALA A 120 -30.96 -15.49 -4.81
N ASP A 121 -30.87 -15.31 -3.49
CA ASP A 121 -31.79 -15.91 -2.53
C ASP A 121 -33.24 -15.45 -2.77
N LEU A 122 -33.43 -14.14 -2.94
CA LEU A 122 -34.74 -13.59 -3.24
C LEU A 122 -35.30 -14.13 -4.56
N ALA A 123 -34.47 -14.21 -5.61
CA ALA A 123 -34.88 -14.79 -6.89
C ALA A 123 -35.25 -16.27 -6.78
N ALA A 124 -34.57 -17.04 -5.94
CA ALA A 124 -34.90 -18.44 -5.67
C ALA A 124 -36.26 -18.57 -4.95
N VAL A 125 -36.50 -17.76 -3.91
CA VAL A 125 -37.80 -17.74 -3.19
C VAL A 125 -38.95 -17.38 -4.12
N VAL A 126 -38.77 -16.37 -4.99
CA VAL A 126 -39.80 -15.96 -5.95
C VAL A 126 -40.10 -17.06 -6.98
N ARG A 127 -39.08 -17.79 -7.45
CA ARG A 127 -39.28 -18.93 -8.35
C ARG A 127 -40.01 -20.08 -7.66
N ALA A 128 -39.64 -20.41 -6.43
CA ALA A 128 -40.30 -21.48 -5.67
C ALA A 128 -41.80 -21.20 -5.48
N ARG A 129 -42.17 -19.95 -5.15
CA ARG A 129 -43.58 -19.54 -5.01
C ARG A 129 -44.39 -19.52 -6.30
N ARG A 130 -43.75 -19.52 -7.48
CA ARG A 130 -44.44 -19.57 -8.78
C ARG A 130 -44.68 -20.98 -9.29
N ASN A 131 -43.95 -21.96 -8.75
CA ASN A 131 -43.92 -23.34 -9.23
C ASN A 131 -44.61 -24.33 -8.26
N GLY A 132 -45.08 -23.86 -7.10
CA GLY A 132 -45.88 -24.62 -6.13
C GLY A 132 -47.22 -23.96 -5.95
#